data_AF-A0ABD4UKA4-F1
#
_entry.id   AF-A0ABD4UKA4-F1
#
_cell.length_a   1.000
_cell.length_b   1.000
_cell.length_c   1.000
_cell.angle_alpha   90.00
_cell.angle_beta   90.00
_cell.angle_gamma   90.00
#
_symmetry.space_group_name_H-M   'P 1'
#
loop_
_entity.id
_entity.type
_entity.pdbx_description
1 polymer ?
#
loop_
_entity_poly.entity_id
_entity_poly.type
_entity_poly.pdbx_seq_one_letter_code
_entity_poly.pdbx_strand_id
1 'polypeptide(L)'
;MNLVSMKLTPDEAKAEANEGTAMAAPEDQPAYPCGLSIYLDDEVLAKLGMTALPDVGAPLTLMARVEVCSKSQYENQKGTDTSLSLQITDMALAPETQSPEQRAAKFYANTTT
;
A
#
# COMPACT_ATOMS: atom_id res chain seq x y z
N MET A 1 11.08 5.21 11.21
CA MET A 1 9.62 5.15 11.01
C MET A 1 9.23 3.69 11.05
N ASN A 2 8.14 3.37 11.74
CA ASN A 2 7.64 2.00 11.77
C ASN A 2 6.60 1.84 10.66
N LEU A 3 6.59 0.69 10.03
CA LEU A 3 5.59 0.34 9.05
C LEU A 3 4.28 -0.02 9.78
N VAL A 4 3.15 0.32 9.18
CA VAL A 4 1.81 -0.07 9.64
C VAL A 4 1.20 -0.92 8.54
N SER A 5 0.61 -2.06 8.91
CA SER A 5 -0.09 -2.93 7.96
C SER A 5 -1.38 -2.25 7.50
N MET A 6 -1.54 -2.05 6.20
CA MET A 6 -2.77 -1.54 5.58
C MET A 6 -3.73 -2.67 5.17
N LYS A 7 -3.53 -3.88 5.67
CA LYS A 7 -4.40 -5.02 5.36
C LYS A 7 -5.79 -4.77 5.95
N LEU A 8 -6.83 -4.88 5.12
CA LEU A 8 -8.21 -4.69 5.56
C LEU A 8 -8.59 -5.75 6.59
N THR A 9 -9.31 -5.32 7.62
CA THR A 9 -10.00 -6.27 8.50
C THR A 9 -11.20 -6.90 7.77
N PRO A 10 -11.69 -8.07 8.24
CA PRO A 10 -12.85 -8.71 7.64
C PRO A 10 -14.12 -7.85 7.59
N ASP A 11 -14.24 -6.88 8.51
CA ASP A 11 -15.38 -5.97 8.57
C ASP A 11 -15.23 -4.78 7.60
N GLU A 12 -14.01 -4.23 7.45
CA GLU A 12 -13.72 -3.17 6.47
C GLU A 12 -13.78 -3.69 5.02
N ALA A 13 -13.30 -4.90 4.77
CA ALA A 13 -13.37 -5.54 3.46
C ALA A 13 -14.83 -5.71 2.97
N LYS A 14 -15.76 -5.97 3.89
CA LYS A 14 -17.20 -6.05 3.57
C LYS A 14 -17.81 -4.69 3.26
N ALA A 15 -17.34 -3.62 3.91
CA ALA A 15 -17.81 -2.27 3.64
C ALA A 15 -17.37 -1.81 2.24
N GLU A 16 -16.08 -1.97 1.91
CA GLU A 16 -15.52 -1.61 0.60
C GLU A 16 -16.14 -2.44 -0.55
N ALA A 17 -16.39 -3.74 -0.31
CA ALA A 17 -17.03 -4.62 -1.30
C ALA A 17 -18.51 -4.27 -1.59
N ASN A 18 -19.16 -3.50 -0.72
CA ASN A 18 -20.56 -3.11 -0.88
C ASN A 18 -20.72 -1.77 -1.64
N GLU A 19 -19.64 -0.98 -1.76
CA GLU A 19 -19.64 0.35 -2.38
C GLU A 19 -19.20 0.33 -3.87
N GLY A 20 -18.64 -0.78 -4.36
CA GLY A 20 -18.25 -1.01 -5.76
C GLY A 20 -18.87 -2.28 -6.33
N THR A 21 -19.41 -2.21 -7.54
CA THR A 21 -20.20 -3.25 -8.21
C THR A 21 -19.61 -4.68 -8.23
N ALA A 22 -20.52 -5.64 -8.04
CA ALA A 22 -20.44 -7.11 -8.19
C ALA A 22 -19.87 -7.88 -6.99
N MET A 23 -20.67 -8.83 -6.46
CA MET A 23 -20.26 -9.89 -5.53
C MET A 23 -19.10 -10.68 -6.12
N ALA A 24 -17.88 -10.22 -5.92
CA ALA A 24 -16.70 -11.06 -6.04
C ALA A 24 -16.78 -12.14 -4.94
N ALA A 25 -16.40 -13.38 -5.28
CA ALA A 25 -16.25 -14.43 -4.29
C ALA A 25 -15.35 -13.92 -3.15
N PRO A 26 -15.52 -14.39 -1.90
CA PRO A 26 -14.69 -13.97 -0.76
C PRO A 26 -13.17 -14.17 -1.00
N GLU A 27 -12.82 -15.00 -1.99
CA GLU A 27 -11.45 -15.29 -2.43
C GLU A 27 -10.86 -14.20 -3.36
N ASP A 28 -11.72 -13.40 -4.00
CA ASP A 28 -11.37 -12.32 -4.94
C ASP A 28 -11.53 -10.91 -4.32
N GLN A 29 -11.86 -10.83 -3.03
CA GLN A 29 -11.91 -9.52 -2.36
C GLN A 29 -10.50 -8.96 -2.17
N PRO A 30 -10.26 -7.69 -2.50
CA PRO A 30 -8.94 -7.08 -2.32
C PRO A 30 -8.56 -7.09 -0.85
N ALA A 31 -7.39 -7.64 -0.52
CA ALA A 31 -6.89 -7.70 0.86
C ALA A 31 -6.43 -6.33 1.40
N TYR A 32 -6.35 -5.31 0.55
CA TYR A 32 -5.82 -3.99 0.82
C TYR A 32 -6.72 -2.92 0.17
N PRO A 33 -6.78 -1.70 0.73
CA PRO A 33 -7.49 -0.59 0.11
C PRO A 33 -7.10 -0.34 -1.35
N CYS A 34 -8.06 0.18 -2.12
CA CYS A 34 -7.82 0.60 -3.49
C CYS A 34 -6.71 1.67 -3.56
N GLY A 35 -5.85 1.59 -4.58
CA GLY A 35 -4.77 2.57 -4.81
C GLY A 35 -3.44 2.26 -4.10
N LEU A 36 -3.33 1.16 -3.35
CA LEU A 36 -2.05 0.69 -2.79
C LEU A 36 -1.27 -0.24 -3.72
N SER A 37 -1.90 -0.75 -4.78
CA SER A 37 -1.24 -1.53 -5.83
C SER A 37 -0.76 -0.59 -6.93
N ILE A 38 0.55 -0.59 -7.20
CA ILE A 38 1.17 0.17 -8.28
C ILE A 38 1.56 -0.76 -9.42
N TYR A 39 1.20 -0.37 -10.64
CA TYR A 39 1.66 -1.05 -11.86
C TYR A 39 2.85 -0.28 -12.43
N LEU A 40 3.97 -0.97 -12.63
CA LEU A 40 5.17 -0.41 -13.24
C LEU A 40 5.35 -1.05 -14.61
N ASP A 41 5.32 -0.24 -15.66
CA ASP A 41 5.59 -0.66 -17.03
C ASP A 41 7.10 -0.81 -17.30
N ASP A 42 7.43 -1.36 -18.46
CA ASP A 42 8.81 -1.62 -18.88
C ASP A 42 9.69 -0.34 -18.88
N GLU A 43 9.14 0.83 -19.22
CA GLU A 43 9.90 2.07 -19.22
C GLU A 43 10.21 2.55 -17.81
N VAL A 44 9.24 2.42 -16.90
CA VAL A 44 9.43 2.78 -15.48
C VAL A 44 10.40 1.82 -14.80
N LEU A 45 10.30 0.51 -15.07
CA LEU A 45 11.23 -0.49 -14.57
C LEU A 45 12.66 -0.23 -15.08
N ALA A 46 12.82 0.14 -16.35
CA ALA A 46 14.10 0.52 -16.92
C ALA A 46 14.68 1.78 -16.25
N LYS A 47 13.84 2.80 -15.95
CA LYS A 47 14.26 4.01 -15.21
C LYS A 47 14.72 3.70 -13.79
N LEU A 48 14.09 2.72 -13.15
CA LEU A 48 14.48 2.22 -11.82
C LEU A 48 15.77 1.36 -11.87
N GLY A 49 16.32 1.11 -13.06
CA GLY A 49 17.52 0.29 -13.24
C GLY A 49 17.26 -1.20 -13.04
N MET A 50 16.00 -1.65 -13.11
CA MET A 50 15.66 -3.07 -13.03
C MET A 50 15.95 -3.75 -14.37
N THR A 51 17.11 -4.40 -14.46
CA THR A 51 17.49 -5.20 -15.63
C THR A 51 17.03 -6.66 -15.53
N ALA A 52 16.65 -7.11 -14.34
CA ALA A 52 16.14 -8.45 -14.07
C ALA A 52 14.84 -8.34 -13.26
N LEU A 53 13.81 -9.03 -13.73
CA LEU A 53 12.52 -9.09 -13.03
C LEU A 53 12.63 -10.11 -11.88
N PRO A 54 12.23 -9.73 -10.65
CA PRO A 54 12.13 -10.68 -9.56
C PRO A 54 10.97 -11.66 -9.80
N ASP A 55 11.08 -12.86 -9.21
CA ASP A 55 10.04 -13.88 -9.31
C ASP A 55 8.71 -13.40 -8.71
N VAL A 56 7.61 -13.95 -9.22
CA VAL A 56 6.28 -13.67 -8.69
C VAL A 56 6.22 -14.09 -7.21
N GLY A 57 5.84 -13.15 -6.35
CA GLY A 57 5.78 -13.36 -4.90
C GLY A 57 7.07 -13.04 -4.15
N ALA A 58 8.15 -12.67 -4.84
CA ALA A 58 9.38 -12.23 -4.18
C ALA A 58 9.18 -10.91 -3.43
N PRO A 59 9.62 -10.80 -2.16
CA PRO A 59 9.51 -9.56 -1.41
C PRO A 59 10.53 -8.52 -1.89
N LEU A 60 10.05 -7.29 -2.10
CA LEU A 60 10.87 -6.12 -2.38
C LEU A 60 10.59 -5.04 -1.34
N THR A 61 11.61 -4.25 -1.03
CA THR A 61 11.45 -3.00 -0.28
C THR A 61 11.33 -1.84 -1.26
N LEU A 62 10.19 -1.15 -1.23
CA LEU A 62 9.97 0.11 -1.94
C LEU A 62 10.35 1.29 -1.04
N MET A 63 11.22 2.16 -1.53
CA MET A 63 11.47 3.47 -0.94
C MET A 63 10.98 4.56 -1.89
N ALA A 64 10.11 5.43 -1.42
CA ALA A 64 9.53 6.50 -2.23
C ALA A 64 9.57 7.84 -1.51
N ARG A 65 9.86 8.91 -2.26
CA ARG A 65 9.59 10.29 -1.86
C ARG A 65 8.26 10.71 -2.47
N VAL A 66 7.42 11.32 -1.66
CA VAL A 66 6.08 11.76 -2.07
C VAL A 66 5.88 13.25 -1.82
N GLU A 67 5.07 13.88 -2.66
CA GLU A 67 4.58 15.24 -2.51
C GLU A 67 3.05 15.22 -2.28
N VAL A 68 2.53 16.17 -1.50
CA VAL A 68 1.09 16.31 -1.26
C VAL A 68 0.44 17.05 -2.41
N CYS A 69 -0.46 16.39 -3.14
CA CYS A 69 -1.20 17.00 -4.25
C CYS A 69 -2.47 17.71 -3.81
N SER A 70 -3.18 17.13 -2.84
CA SER A 70 -4.41 17.71 -2.30
C SER A 70 -4.65 17.25 -0.88
N LYS A 71 -5.31 18.12 -0.11
CA LYS A 71 -5.79 17.84 1.24
C LYS A 71 -7.24 18.31 1.31
N SER A 72 -8.12 17.46 1.81
CA SER A 72 -9.50 17.81 2.12
C SER A 72 -9.81 17.45 3.57
N GLN A 73 -10.56 18.31 4.24
CA GLN A 73 -11.11 18.04 5.55
C GLN A 73 -12.49 18.70 5.62
N TYR A 74 -13.50 17.93 5.99
CA TYR A 74 -14.85 18.44 6.14
C TYR A 74 -15.51 17.83 7.37
N GLU A 75 -16.24 18.66 8.11
CA GLU A 75 -16.98 18.24 9.30
C GLU A 75 -18.47 18.17 8.97
N ASN A 76 -19.08 17.05 9.35
CA ASN A 76 -20.51 16.82 9.23
C ASN A 76 -21.09 16.35 10.57
N GLN A 77 -22.42 16.19 10.64
CA GLN A 77 -23.10 15.77 11.86
C GLN A 77 -22.69 14.38 12.39
N LYS A 78 -22.03 13.56 11.57
CA LYS A 78 -21.49 12.24 11.90
C LYS A 78 -20.00 12.26 12.27
N GLY A 79 -19.27 13.36 12.02
CA GLY A 79 -17.86 13.50 12.36
C GLY A 79 -17.04 14.26 11.32
N THR A 80 -15.72 14.21 11.51
CA THR A 80 -14.73 14.83 10.61
C THR A 80 -14.21 13.80 9.62
N ASP A 81 -14.37 14.06 8.32
CA ASP A 81 -13.73 13.30 7.25
C ASP A 81 -12.43 14.01 6.81
N THR A 82 -11.37 13.24 6.57
CA THR A 82 -10.08 13.79 6.13
C THR A 82 -9.49 12.91 5.05
N SER A 83 -9.07 13.52 3.95
CA SER A 83 -8.40 12.83 2.85
C SER A 83 -7.14 13.58 2.39
N LEU A 84 -6.16 12.81 1.93
CA LEU A 84 -4.87 13.29 1.46
C LEU A 84 -4.49 12.55 0.17
N SER A 85 -4.17 13.29 -0.89
CA SER A 85 -3.63 12.73 -2.12
C SER A 85 -2.12 12.94 -2.16
N LEU A 86 -1.37 11.87 -2.40
CA LEU A 86 0.09 11.86 -2.46
C LEU A 86 0.56 11.45 -3.85
N GLN A 87 1.52 12.17 -4.41
CA GLN A 87 2.20 11.82 -5.66
C GLN A 87 3.62 11.33 -5.35
N ILE A 88 3.98 10.15 -5.84
CA ILE A 88 5.35 9.65 -5.80
C ILE A 88 6.18 10.43 -6.82
N THR A 89 7.25 11.09 -6.37
CA THR A 89 8.17 11.89 -7.20
C THR A 89 9.47 11.14 -7.48
N ASP A 90 9.97 10.42 -6.47
CA ASP A 90 11.20 9.66 -6.55
C ASP A 90 10.95 8.27 -5.96
N MET A 91 11.50 7.23 -6.59
CA MET A 91 11.25 5.84 -6.23
C MET A 91 12.53 5.01 -6.36
N ALA A 92 12.71 4.06 -5.45
CA ALA A 92 13.73 3.03 -5.51
C ALA A 92 13.15 1.68 -5.06
N LEU A 93 13.56 0.61 -5.73
CA LEU A 93 13.23 -0.77 -5.39
C LEU A 93 14.50 -1.52 -5.01
N ALA A 94 14.47 -2.22 -3.88
CA ALA A 94 15.57 -3.07 -3.43
C ALA A 94 15.07 -4.48 -3.11
N PRO A 95 15.84 -5.54 -3.42
CA PRO A 95 15.51 -6.89 -2.99
C PRO A 95 15.53 -6.97 -1.46
N GLU A 96 14.52 -7.64 -0.89
CA GLU A 96 14.47 -7.81 0.56
C GLU A 96 15.36 -8.98 0.99
N THR A 97 16.45 -8.67 1.69
CA THR A 97 17.44 -9.67 2.12
C THR A 97 17.21 -10.17 3.55
N GLN A 98 16.18 -9.68 4.23
CA GLN A 98 15.92 -9.96 5.65
C GLN A 98 14.82 -11.02 5.78
N SER A 99 14.93 -11.92 6.76
CA SER A 99 13.86 -12.89 7.03
C SER A 99 12.59 -12.17 7.52
N PRO A 100 11.39 -12.76 7.35
CA PRO A 100 10.13 -12.14 7.79
C PRO A 100 10.14 -11.73 9.27
N GLU A 101 10.75 -12.54 10.12
CA GLU A 101 10.86 -12.30 11.57
C GLU A 101 11.79 -11.10 11.87
N GLN A 102 12.94 -11.03 11.20
CA GLN A 102 13.90 -9.93 11.34
C GLN A 102 13.34 -8.61 10.82
N ARG A 103 12.60 -8.67 9.69
CA ARG A 103 11.87 -7.52 9.15
C ARG A 103 10.83 -7.04 10.15
N ALA A 104 10.06 -7.96 10.73
CA ALA A 104 8.99 -7.57 11.63
C ALA A 104 9.50 -6.92 12.92
N ALA A 105 10.57 -7.46 13.51
CA ALA A 105 11.24 -6.85 14.64
C ALA A 105 11.83 -5.47 14.34
N LYS A 106 12.29 -5.22 13.10
CA LYS A 106 12.93 -3.95 12.73
C LYS A 106 11.94 -2.87 12.32
N PHE A 107 10.89 -3.24 11.59
CA PHE A 107 9.98 -2.30 10.96
C PHE A 107 8.60 -2.21 11.63
N TYR A 108 8.10 -3.26 12.28
CA TYR A 108 6.75 -3.27 12.88
C TYR A 108 6.74 -3.16 14.42
N ALA A 109 7.89 -3.24 15.10
CA ALA A 109 7.99 -3.45 16.56
C ALA A 109 7.50 -2.34 17.51
N ASN A 110 6.73 -1.35 17.05
CA ASN A 110 6.14 -0.33 17.93
C ASN A 110 4.69 0.01 17.56
N THR A 111 3.98 -0.89 16.85
CA THR A 111 2.52 -0.78 16.70
C THR A 111 1.87 -1.16 18.04
N THR A 112 1.97 -0.26 19.01
CA THR A 112 1.11 -0.27 20.20
C THR A 112 -0.30 0.02 19.67
N THR A 113 -1.17 -0.99 19.71
CA THR A 113 -2.62 -0.81 19.62
C THR A 113 -3.10 0.07 20.76
#